data_AF-A0AAV8D1Q2-F1
#
_entry.id   AF-A0AAV8D1Q2-F1
#
_cell.length_a   1.000
_cell.length_b   1.000
_cell.length_c   1.000
_cell.angle_alpha   90.00
_cell.angle_beta   90.00
_cell.angle_gamma   90.00
#
_symmetry.space_group_name_H-M   'P 1'
#
loop_
_entity.id
_entity.type
_entity.pdbx_description
1 polymer ?
#
loop_
_entity_poly.entity_id
_entity_poly.type
_entity_poly.pdbx_seq_one_letter_code
_entity_poly.pdbx_strand_id
1 'polypeptide(L)'
;MAAAAISMPEIENKAMNLGIDLSTIDFDNIVLPPGDDFGINSDDEDILHEEEAPEFETGYGNVIVVDNLPVVSPEKFAKLEGVIRKIYSQTGVIKEGGLWMPVNPDTNMTLGYCFIEFNTAQEAKEAKEKTDGYKLDKSHIFVVDMFDDIDRYMNVPDEWTPAEIKPYEAGDHLQHWLTDEKARDQFVIRAGTVTEIFWNDARQVRPDPVYQRQYWTDSFVQWSPLGTYLATVHRQGAAVWGGKSTFNRIHRFPHNQVKHIDFSPGERFLVTYSSQEPSNPRDTHRVVLNIFDLGTGKLMRDFKGSVDDFTTGGSGGLSGISWPIFKWGGGKEDKYFSRIGKNAIYVYETETFILVDKKSYKVDNVVDFSWSPTDSILALFVPELGGGNQPARVSLVQMPGKVELRQKNLFSVSDCKMYWQSNGEYLAVKVDRYTKTKKSTYTGFELFRIKERDIPIEVLELDNKNDKIIAFAWEPKGHRFAVIHGDGPRPDVSFYSMKTGGITARVSKLTTLKAKQANALYWSPAGRFIVLAGLKGFNGQLEFYNVDDLETMATGEHFMCTDIEWDPTGRYVATAVTSVHEMENGFHIWSFNGKLLYRIPKDHFFQVF
;
A
#
# COMPACT_ATOMS: atom_id res chain seq x y z
N MET A 1 17.65 -30.99 -7.58
CA MET A 1 17.17 -32.19 -8.30
C MET A 1 15.70 -32.31 -8.00
N ALA A 2 14.84 -32.45 -9.02
CA ALA A 2 13.39 -32.47 -8.85
C ALA A 2 12.94 -33.73 -8.08
N ALA A 3 12.22 -33.56 -6.98
CA ALA A 3 11.50 -34.65 -6.32
C ALA A 3 10.32 -35.04 -7.20
N ALA A 4 10.35 -36.26 -7.74
CA ALA A 4 9.24 -36.81 -8.51
C ALA A 4 8.12 -37.20 -7.54
N ALA A 5 6.99 -36.48 -7.56
CA ALA A 5 5.80 -36.86 -6.81
C ALA A 5 5.26 -38.18 -7.39
N ILE A 6 5.34 -39.27 -6.61
CA ILE A 6 4.81 -40.58 -6.98
C ILE A 6 3.29 -40.54 -6.83
N SER A 7 2.56 -40.99 -7.85
CA SER A 7 1.11 -40.97 -7.86
C SER A 7 0.52 -42.16 -7.07
N MET A 8 -0.62 -41.98 -6.40
CA MET A 8 -1.31 -43.05 -5.63
C MET A 8 -1.49 -44.38 -6.41
N PRO A 9 -1.80 -44.38 -7.73
CA PRO A 9 -1.89 -45.63 -8.50
C PRO A 9 -0.58 -46.42 -8.59
N GLU A 10 0.58 -45.74 -8.53
CA GLU A 10 1.89 -46.39 -8.52
C GLU A 10 2.18 -47.03 -7.16
N ILE A 11 1.70 -46.43 -6.07
CA ILE A 11 1.81 -46.96 -4.71
C ILE A 11 0.95 -48.23 -4.57
N GLU A 12 -0.28 -48.21 -5.08
CA GLU A 12 -1.18 -49.37 -5.10
C GLU A 12 -0.60 -50.55 -5.88
N ASN A 13 -0.04 -50.29 -7.07
CA ASN A 13 0.62 -51.32 -7.88
C ASN A 13 1.85 -51.92 -7.17
N LYS A 14 2.63 -51.08 -6.47
CA LYS A 14 3.82 -51.55 -5.75
C LYS A 14 3.44 -52.37 -4.52
N ALA A 15 2.37 -51.99 -3.81
CA ALA A 15 1.84 -52.76 -2.69
C ALA A 15 1.28 -54.12 -3.14
N MET A 16 0.55 -54.18 -4.26
CA MET A 16 0.11 -55.45 -4.86
C MET A 16 1.28 -56.37 -5.22
N ASN A 17 2.36 -55.83 -5.80
CA ASN A 17 3.56 -56.61 -6.12
C ASN A 17 4.29 -57.15 -4.89
N LEU A 18 4.15 -56.49 -3.74
CA LEU A 18 4.73 -56.92 -2.47
C LEU A 18 3.76 -57.80 -1.65
N GLY A 19 2.56 -58.08 -2.17
CA GLY A 19 1.54 -58.89 -1.50
C GLY A 19 0.92 -58.19 -0.29
N ILE A 20 0.97 -56.86 -0.24
CA ILE A 20 0.48 -56.04 0.87
C ILE A 20 -0.89 -55.46 0.49
N ASP A 21 -1.92 -55.77 1.28
CA ASP A 21 -3.27 -55.21 1.10
C ASP A 21 -3.40 -53.88 1.85
N LEU A 22 -3.32 -52.78 1.11
CA LEU A 22 -3.40 -51.40 1.63
C LEU A 22 -4.72 -51.10 2.35
N SER A 23 -5.79 -51.87 2.11
CA SER A 23 -7.09 -51.67 2.76
C SER A 23 -7.13 -52.20 4.21
N THR A 24 -6.15 -53.03 4.58
CA THR A 24 -6.04 -53.63 5.92
C THR A 24 -5.08 -52.90 6.85
N ILE A 25 -4.39 -51.87 6.35
CA ILE A 25 -3.43 -51.07 7.10
C ILE A 25 -4.12 -49.84 7.65
N ASP A 26 -4.15 -49.71 8.97
CA ASP A 26 -4.60 -48.49 9.65
C ASP A 26 -3.44 -47.48 9.66
N PHE A 27 -3.48 -46.53 8.72
CA PHE A 27 -2.43 -45.53 8.53
C PHE A 27 -2.23 -44.64 9.77
N ASP A 28 -3.25 -44.52 10.63
CA ASP A 28 -3.19 -43.71 11.86
C ASP A 28 -2.39 -44.39 13.00
N ASN A 29 -2.11 -45.68 12.89
CA ASN A 29 -1.38 -46.47 13.91
C ASN A 29 0.07 -46.79 13.53
N ILE A 30 0.58 -46.23 12.43
CA ILE A 30 1.98 -46.43 12.02
C ILE A 30 2.87 -45.45 12.79
N VAL A 31 3.59 -45.96 13.78
CA VAL A 31 4.60 -45.20 14.54
C VAL A 31 5.98 -45.45 13.91
N LEU A 32 6.56 -44.41 13.33
CA LEU A 32 7.93 -44.45 12.81
C LEU A 32 8.95 -44.39 13.96
N PRO A 33 10.14 -45.00 13.82
CA PRO A 33 11.23 -44.84 14.78
C PRO A 33 11.66 -43.37 14.86
N PRO A 34 11.93 -42.82 16.06
CA PRO A 34 12.33 -41.43 16.20
C PRO A 34 13.69 -41.18 15.52
N GLY A 35 13.72 -40.25 14.57
CA GLY A 35 14.95 -39.73 13.94
C GLY A 35 15.35 -40.31 12.58
N ASP A 36 14.48 -41.10 11.92
CA ASP A 36 14.74 -41.64 10.58
C ASP A 36 13.67 -41.14 9.61
N ASP A 37 14.00 -40.10 8.84
CA ASP A 37 13.15 -39.39 7.89
C ASP A 37 13.23 -39.96 6.46
N PHE A 38 13.93 -41.10 6.27
CA PHE A 38 14.04 -41.85 5.00
C PHE A 38 14.35 -40.98 3.76
N GLY A 39 14.97 -39.81 3.96
CA GLY A 39 15.33 -38.85 2.92
C GLY A 39 14.16 -38.05 2.31
N ILE A 40 13.02 -37.95 3.00
CA ILE A 40 11.90 -37.09 2.60
C ILE A 40 11.89 -35.83 3.47
N ASN A 41 12.42 -34.73 2.94
CA ASN A 41 12.31 -33.43 3.60
C ASN A 41 10.83 -33.01 3.66
N SER A 42 10.33 -32.73 4.85
CA SER A 42 9.00 -32.15 5.07
C SER A 42 9.00 -30.66 4.71
N ASP A 43 8.03 -30.19 3.92
CA ASP A 43 7.87 -28.77 3.53
C ASP A 43 7.64 -27.82 4.73
N ASP A 44 7.39 -28.37 5.93
CA ASP A 44 7.15 -27.60 7.16
C ASP A 44 8.44 -27.27 7.95
N GLU A 45 9.60 -27.85 7.60
CA GLU A 45 10.85 -27.55 8.33
C GLU A 45 11.42 -26.15 8.04
N ASP A 46 11.14 -25.56 6.87
CA ASP A 46 11.56 -24.18 6.57
C ASP A 46 10.76 -23.12 7.38
N ILE A 47 9.64 -23.52 8.01
CA ILE A 47 8.74 -22.61 8.76
C ILE A 47 8.99 -22.71 10.27
N LEU A 48 9.47 -23.86 10.77
CA LEU A 48 9.74 -24.07 12.19
C LEU A 48 11.10 -23.52 12.65
N HIS A 49 11.97 -23.08 11.74
CA HIS A 49 13.24 -22.43 12.11
C HIS A 49 13.11 -20.94 12.48
N GLU A 50 11.93 -20.31 12.33
CA GLU A 50 11.70 -18.91 12.73
C GLU A 50 10.83 -18.72 13.98
N GLU A 51 10.16 -19.77 14.48
CA GLU A 51 9.68 -19.76 15.86
C GLU A 51 10.76 -20.43 16.71
N GLU A 52 11.60 -19.60 17.35
CA GLU A 52 12.37 -20.03 18.52
C GLU A 52 11.43 -20.87 19.38
N ALA A 53 11.67 -22.18 19.44
CA ALA A 53 11.21 -22.98 20.56
C ALA A 53 11.55 -22.15 21.80
N PRO A 54 10.63 -21.97 22.77
CA PRO A 54 11.03 -21.37 24.02
C PRO A 54 12.12 -22.30 24.56
N GLU A 55 13.38 -21.89 24.39
CA GLU A 55 14.48 -22.47 25.09
C GLU A 55 14.05 -22.33 26.54
N PHE A 56 13.68 -23.44 27.16
CA PHE A 56 13.64 -23.49 28.59
C PHE A 56 15.04 -23.06 28.99
N GLU A 57 15.18 -21.86 29.58
CA GLU A 57 16.42 -21.38 30.13
C GLU A 57 16.91 -22.41 31.15
N THR A 58 17.68 -23.38 30.70
CA THR A 58 18.73 -24.01 31.48
C THR A 58 19.95 -23.09 31.44
N GLY A 59 19.71 -21.79 31.64
CA GLY A 59 20.73 -20.76 31.58
C GLY A 59 21.53 -20.78 32.88
N TYR A 60 22.86 -20.85 32.74
CA TYR A 60 23.77 -20.56 33.84
C TYR A 60 23.86 -19.05 34.11
N GLY A 61 22.87 -18.25 33.72
CA GLY A 61 22.80 -16.80 33.91
C GLY A 61 22.80 -16.34 35.38
N ASN A 62 22.71 -17.28 36.33
CA ASN A 62 22.89 -17.04 37.76
C ASN A 62 24.35 -17.29 38.24
N VAL A 63 25.24 -17.71 37.34
CA VAL A 63 26.64 -18.07 37.61
C VAL A 63 27.56 -17.00 37.05
N ILE A 64 28.48 -16.54 37.90
CA ILE A 64 29.60 -15.70 37.49
C ILE A 64 30.90 -16.48 37.56
N VAL A 65 31.85 -16.12 36.70
CA VAL A 65 33.23 -16.60 36.71
C VAL A 65 34.12 -15.48 37.18
N VAL A 66 34.91 -15.73 38.22
CA VAL A 66 35.85 -14.77 38.80
C VAL A 66 37.25 -15.26 38.49
N ASP A 67 37.97 -14.54 37.64
CA ASP A 67 39.33 -14.84 37.23
C ASP A 67 40.36 -14.01 38.02
N ASN A 68 41.64 -14.39 37.91
CA ASN A 68 42.80 -13.76 38.54
C ASN A 68 42.83 -13.85 40.09
N LEU A 69 42.35 -14.99 40.63
CA LEU A 69 42.49 -15.35 42.03
C LEU A 69 43.91 -15.89 42.35
N PRO A 70 44.39 -15.71 43.59
CA PRO A 70 45.67 -16.28 44.02
C PRO A 70 45.71 -17.81 43.92
N VAL A 71 46.80 -18.32 43.33
CA VAL A 71 47.10 -19.76 43.28
C VAL A 71 47.60 -20.22 44.65
N VAL A 72 46.83 -21.08 45.32
CA VAL A 72 47.10 -21.52 46.71
C VAL A 72 47.19 -23.04 46.83
N SER A 73 47.95 -23.50 47.83
CA SER A 73 48.05 -24.91 48.21
C SER A 73 46.81 -25.36 49.03
N PRO A 74 46.56 -26.67 49.18
CA PRO A 74 45.36 -27.19 49.86
C PRO A 74 45.17 -26.68 51.29
N GLU A 75 46.26 -26.44 52.02
CA GLU A 75 46.24 -25.91 53.39
C GLU A 75 45.69 -24.48 53.48
N LYS A 76 45.81 -23.71 52.39
CA LYS A 76 45.35 -22.32 52.29
C LYS A 76 44.03 -22.17 51.54
N PHE A 77 43.55 -23.25 50.90
CA PHE A 77 42.30 -23.29 50.16
C PHE A 77 41.10 -22.82 51.01
N ALA A 78 40.92 -23.42 52.20
CA ALA A 78 39.82 -23.07 53.10
C ALA A 78 39.84 -21.60 53.55
N LYS A 79 41.03 -20.99 53.63
CA LYS A 79 41.17 -19.56 53.97
C LYS A 79 40.78 -18.68 52.78
N LEU A 80 41.20 -19.03 51.57
CA LEU A 80 40.84 -18.28 50.35
C LEU A 80 39.34 -18.38 50.07
N GLU A 81 38.76 -19.57 50.20
CA GLU A 81 37.32 -19.79 50.08
C GLU A 81 36.53 -18.91 51.06
N GLY A 82 36.96 -18.86 52.33
CA GLY A 82 36.33 -18.01 53.34
C GLY A 82 36.40 -16.51 53.02
N VAL A 83 37.49 -16.05 52.41
CA VAL A 83 37.66 -14.65 51.99
C VAL A 83 36.73 -14.33 50.82
N ILE A 84 36.70 -15.16 49.78
CA ILE A 84 35.83 -14.97 48.61
C ILE A 84 34.35 -15.03 49.02
N ARG A 85 33.96 -16.01 49.84
CA ARG A 85 32.60 -16.12 50.37
C ARG A 85 32.20 -14.86 51.14
N LYS A 86 33.12 -14.28 51.93
CA LYS A 86 32.86 -13.03 52.66
C LYS A 86 32.68 -11.82 51.74
N ILE A 87 33.46 -11.71 50.67
CA ILE A 87 33.35 -10.61 49.69
C ILE A 87 32.01 -10.71 48.95
N TYR A 88 31.68 -11.87 48.39
CA TYR A 88 30.47 -12.06 47.60
C TYR A 88 29.18 -12.18 48.43
N SER A 89 29.28 -12.50 49.73
CA SER A 89 28.14 -12.40 50.67
C SER A 89 27.63 -10.97 50.91
N GLN A 90 28.43 -9.95 50.57
CA GLN A 90 28.00 -8.54 50.66
C GLN A 90 27.20 -8.10 49.43
N THR A 91 27.33 -8.83 48.31
CA THR A 91 26.70 -8.48 47.03
C THR A 91 25.45 -9.31 46.75
N GLY A 92 25.36 -10.55 47.25
CA GLY A 92 24.19 -11.40 47.06
C GLY A 92 24.21 -12.66 47.93
N VAL A 93 23.14 -13.47 47.85
CA VAL A 93 23.05 -14.74 48.58
C VAL A 93 23.61 -15.86 47.71
N ILE A 94 24.78 -16.37 48.07
CA ILE A 94 25.40 -17.52 47.41
C ILE A 94 24.62 -18.78 47.80
N LYS A 95 24.25 -19.60 46.80
CA LYS A 95 23.54 -20.86 47.02
C LYS A 95 24.38 -21.84 47.86
N GLU A 96 23.74 -22.74 48.61
CA GLU A 96 24.45 -23.78 49.36
C GLU A 96 25.27 -24.66 48.42
N GLY A 97 26.59 -24.70 48.61
CA GLY A 97 27.51 -25.38 47.68
C GLY A 97 27.79 -24.64 46.37
N GLY A 98 27.23 -23.45 46.16
CA GLY A 98 27.33 -22.68 44.92
C GLY A 98 28.66 -21.96 44.69
N LEU A 99 29.69 -22.18 45.52
CA LEU A 99 31.04 -21.66 45.27
C LEU A 99 31.94 -22.83 44.94
N TRP A 100 32.43 -22.87 43.71
CA TRP A 100 33.30 -23.94 43.22
C TRP A 100 34.60 -23.36 42.69
N MET A 101 35.73 -23.90 43.16
CA MET A 101 37.06 -23.45 42.75
C MET A 101 37.86 -24.66 42.25
N PRO A 102 38.11 -24.75 40.93
CA PRO A 102 38.86 -25.87 40.38
C PRO A 102 40.31 -25.93 40.88
N VAL A 103 40.77 -27.15 41.10
CA VAL A 103 42.15 -27.49 41.50
C VAL A 103 42.83 -28.29 40.39
N ASN A 104 44.11 -28.02 40.18
CA ASN A 104 44.91 -28.77 39.22
C ASN A 104 45.20 -30.19 39.77
N PRO A 105 44.86 -31.26 39.04
CA PRO A 105 45.05 -32.64 39.50
C PRO A 105 46.52 -33.04 39.70
N ASP A 106 47.48 -32.37 39.04
CA ASP A 106 48.90 -32.72 39.10
C ASP A 106 49.66 -32.01 40.23
N THR A 107 49.28 -30.78 40.54
CA THR A 107 49.99 -29.93 41.52
C THR A 107 49.20 -29.72 42.82
N ASN A 108 47.93 -30.13 42.86
CA ASN A 108 47.00 -29.85 43.96
C ASN A 108 46.90 -28.35 44.32
N MET A 109 47.20 -27.46 43.38
CA MET A 109 47.07 -26.01 43.53
C MET A 109 45.81 -25.50 42.82
N THR A 110 45.24 -24.38 43.26
CA THR A 110 44.07 -23.76 42.60
C THR A 110 44.44 -23.21 41.21
N LEU A 111 43.51 -23.26 40.25
CA LEU A 111 43.76 -22.79 38.88
C LEU A 111 43.63 -21.26 38.71
N GLY A 112 43.34 -20.53 39.79
CA GLY A 112 43.27 -19.06 39.76
C GLY A 112 41.92 -18.49 39.32
N TYR A 113 40.88 -19.31 39.17
CA TYR A 113 39.51 -18.85 38.92
C TYR A 113 38.50 -19.60 39.79
N CYS A 114 37.32 -19.01 40.02
CA CYS A 114 36.21 -19.67 40.70
C CYS A 114 34.86 -19.36 40.04
N PHE A 115 33.89 -20.23 40.30
CA PHE A 115 32.50 -20.09 39.90
C PHE A 115 31.65 -19.81 41.12
N ILE A 116 30.75 -18.84 40.99
CA ILE A 116 29.82 -18.46 42.06
C ILE A 116 28.40 -18.45 41.50
N GLU A 117 27.56 -19.31 42.05
CA GLU A 117 26.13 -19.42 41.74
C GLU A 117 25.31 -18.64 42.77
N PHE A 118 24.56 -17.65 42.28
CA PHE A 118 23.59 -16.88 43.04
C PHE A 118 22.18 -17.45 42.90
N ASN A 119 21.25 -17.00 43.75
CA ASN A 119 19.85 -17.42 43.66
C ASN A 119 19.13 -16.83 42.44
N THR A 120 19.56 -15.67 41.95
CA THR A 120 18.92 -14.98 40.82
C THR A 120 19.94 -14.36 39.85
N ALA A 121 19.58 -14.25 38.58
CA ALA A 121 20.42 -13.66 37.53
C ALA A 121 20.68 -12.17 37.77
N GLN A 122 19.76 -11.49 38.44
CA GLN A 122 19.89 -10.08 38.81
C GLN A 122 20.99 -9.88 39.87
N GLU A 123 21.06 -10.76 40.88
CA GLU A 123 22.14 -10.75 41.89
C GLU A 123 23.50 -11.04 41.25
N ALA A 124 23.56 -11.96 40.28
CA ALA A 124 24.79 -12.26 39.54
C ALA A 124 25.30 -11.03 38.74
N LYS A 125 24.39 -10.30 38.07
CA LYS A 125 24.72 -9.05 37.35
C LYS A 125 25.20 -7.95 38.30
N GLU A 126 24.52 -7.75 39.43
CA GLU A 126 24.96 -6.78 40.44
C GLU A 126 26.30 -7.13 41.08
N ALA A 127 26.56 -8.44 41.26
CA ALA A 127 27.86 -8.92 41.74
C ALA A 127 28.96 -8.59 40.73
N LYS A 128 28.75 -8.86 39.43
CA LYS A 128 29.69 -8.49 38.35
C LYS A 128 30.02 -6.99 38.39
N GLU A 129 29.01 -6.12 38.36
CA GLU A 129 29.22 -4.66 38.34
C GLU A 129 30.01 -4.12 39.55
N LYS A 130 29.86 -4.74 40.72
CA LYS A 130 30.52 -4.29 41.96
C LYS A 130 31.91 -4.89 42.18
N THR A 131 32.18 -6.06 41.61
CA THR A 131 33.39 -6.86 41.90
C THR A 131 34.37 -6.93 40.73
N ASP A 132 33.92 -6.59 39.52
CA ASP A 132 34.82 -6.44 38.38
C ASP A 132 35.80 -5.27 38.61
N GLY A 133 37.10 -5.55 38.51
CA GLY A 133 38.17 -4.59 38.85
C GLY A 133 38.50 -4.47 40.34
N TYR A 134 37.92 -5.30 41.22
CA TYR A 134 38.22 -5.29 42.66
C TYR A 134 39.65 -5.77 42.94
N LYS A 135 40.44 -4.97 43.65
CA LYS A 135 41.85 -5.28 43.98
C LYS A 135 41.93 -6.05 45.30
N LEU A 136 42.20 -7.35 45.23
CA LEU A 136 42.43 -8.17 46.42
C LEU A 136 43.82 -7.90 47.01
N ASP A 137 44.83 -7.77 46.16
CA ASP A 137 46.17 -7.32 46.53
C ASP A 137 46.84 -6.52 45.37
N LYS A 138 48.16 -6.29 45.43
CA LYS A 138 48.88 -5.53 44.39
C LYS A 138 48.99 -6.25 43.05
N SER A 139 48.82 -7.57 43.03
CA SER A 139 48.98 -8.47 41.87
C SER A 139 47.67 -9.07 41.37
N HIS A 140 46.66 -9.21 42.22
CA HIS A 140 45.41 -9.89 41.93
C HIS A 140 44.27 -8.87 41.90
N ILE A 141 43.81 -8.59 40.69
CA ILE A 141 42.65 -7.74 40.39
C ILE A 141 41.61 -8.64 39.77
N PHE A 142 40.44 -8.74 40.39
CA PHE A 142 39.37 -9.61 39.91
C PHE A 142 38.89 -9.15 38.55
N VAL A 143 38.72 -10.12 37.65
CA VAL A 143 38.02 -9.97 36.38
C VAL A 143 36.79 -10.87 36.48
N VAL A 144 35.61 -10.29 36.35
CA VAL A 144 34.36 -11.02 36.61
C VAL A 144 33.50 -11.03 35.36
N ASP A 145 33.21 -12.22 34.85
CA ASP A 145 32.37 -12.42 33.67
C ASP A 145 31.14 -13.27 33.98
N MET A 146 30.08 -13.09 33.18
CA MET A 146 28.92 -13.98 33.27
C MET A 146 29.26 -15.28 32.56
N PHE A 147 28.77 -16.40 33.06
CA PHE A 147 29.02 -17.70 32.41
C PHE A 147 28.49 -17.73 30.97
N ASP A 148 27.32 -17.13 30.72
CA ASP A 148 26.71 -17.05 29.39
C ASP A 148 27.51 -16.19 28.40
N ASP A 149 28.35 -15.26 28.89
CA ASP A 149 29.18 -14.43 28.03
C ASP A 149 30.34 -15.24 27.41
N ILE A 150 30.70 -16.39 27.98
CA ILE A 150 31.82 -17.23 27.53
C ILE A 150 31.56 -17.77 26.12
N ASP A 151 30.37 -18.30 25.84
CA ASP A 151 30.00 -18.80 24.52
C ASP A 151 29.98 -17.66 23.49
N ARG A 152 29.57 -16.46 23.92
CA ARG A 152 29.63 -15.26 23.07
C ARG A 152 31.07 -14.91 22.73
N TYR A 153 31.98 -14.92 23.70
CA TYR A 153 33.39 -14.60 23.49
C TYR A 153 34.13 -15.68 22.68
N MET A 154 33.82 -16.97 22.87
CA MET A 154 34.38 -18.05 22.07
C MET A 154 34.01 -17.97 20.57
N ASN A 155 32.87 -17.34 20.28
CA ASN A 155 32.38 -17.15 18.91
C ASN A 155 32.87 -15.84 18.26
N VAL A 156 33.57 -14.96 18.99
CA VAL A 156 34.17 -13.75 18.39
C VAL A 156 35.49 -14.13 17.73
N PRO A 157 35.69 -13.88 16.43
CA PRO A 157 36.98 -14.09 15.79
C PRO A 157 38.04 -13.14 16.36
N ASP A 158 39.25 -13.66 16.62
CA ASP A 158 40.39 -12.89 17.16
C ASP A 158 40.88 -11.78 16.21
N GLU A 159 40.59 -11.88 14.91
CA GLU A 159 40.97 -10.91 13.89
C GLU A 159 39.78 -10.03 13.48
N TRP A 160 39.90 -8.72 13.75
CA TRP A 160 38.95 -7.73 13.23
C TRP A 160 39.09 -7.61 11.71
N THR A 161 38.04 -7.96 10.98
CA THR A 161 37.94 -7.70 9.55
C THR A 161 37.13 -6.42 9.32
N PRO A 162 37.61 -5.48 8.49
CA PRO A 162 36.80 -4.33 8.08
C PRO A 162 35.56 -4.85 7.34
N ALA A 163 34.39 -4.29 7.65
CA ALA A 163 33.17 -4.63 6.94
C ALA A 163 33.38 -4.45 5.43
N GLU A 164 33.16 -5.51 4.65
CA GLU A 164 33.27 -5.43 3.20
C GLU A 164 32.23 -4.42 2.68
N ILE A 165 32.73 -3.31 2.15
CA ILE A 165 31.89 -2.35 1.43
C ILE A 165 31.43 -3.08 0.18
N LYS A 166 30.17 -3.53 0.20
CA LYS A 166 29.57 -4.16 -0.98
C LYS A 166 29.77 -3.22 -2.18
N PRO A 167 30.37 -3.71 -3.29
CA PRO A 167 30.55 -2.89 -4.47
C PRO A 167 29.20 -2.35 -4.92
N TYR A 168 29.17 -1.08 -5.34
CA TYR A 168 27.95 -0.43 -5.80
C TYR A 168 27.43 -1.18 -7.04
N GLU A 169 26.35 -1.92 -6.86
CA GLU A 169 25.55 -2.42 -7.97
C GLU A 169 24.68 -1.26 -8.47
N ALA A 170 24.94 -0.80 -9.69
CA ALA A 170 24.09 0.18 -10.33
C ALA A 170 22.66 -0.39 -10.39
N GLY A 171 21.71 0.32 -9.78
CA GLY A 171 20.31 -0.08 -9.81
C GLY A 171 19.84 -0.29 -11.25
N ASP A 172 19.05 -1.33 -11.46
CA ASP A 172 18.52 -1.65 -12.78
C ASP A 172 17.73 -0.45 -13.34
N HIS A 173 17.77 -0.23 -14.65
CA HIS A 173 17.23 1.00 -15.24
C HIS A 173 15.69 0.99 -15.23
N LEU A 174 15.09 1.51 -14.16
CA LEU A 174 13.64 1.49 -13.90
C LEU A 174 12.81 2.15 -15.01
N GLN A 175 13.39 3.14 -15.69
CA GLN A 175 12.76 3.87 -16.79
C GLN A 175 13.12 3.31 -18.17
N HIS A 176 13.66 2.09 -18.26
CA HIS A 176 14.12 1.53 -19.53
C HIS A 176 13.00 1.45 -20.57
N TRP A 177 11.77 1.22 -20.12
CA TRP A 177 10.62 1.14 -21.02
C TRP A 177 10.40 2.41 -21.85
N LEU A 178 10.80 3.59 -21.35
CA LEU A 178 10.77 4.86 -22.10
C LEU A 178 11.77 4.90 -23.28
N THR A 179 12.78 4.03 -23.26
CA THR A 179 13.80 3.94 -24.33
C THR A 179 13.45 2.91 -25.42
N ASP A 180 12.27 2.28 -25.35
CA ASP A 180 11.81 1.34 -26.38
C ASP A 180 11.70 2.04 -27.75
N GLU A 181 12.47 1.57 -28.74
CA GLU A 181 12.48 2.16 -30.09
C GLU A 181 11.10 2.13 -30.76
N LYS A 182 10.25 1.19 -30.39
CA LYS A 182 8.89 1.04 -30.91
C LYS A 182 7.86 1.86 -30.13
N ALA A 183 8.24 2.50 -29.02
CA ALA A 183 7.36 3.24 -28.11
C ALA A 183 6.08 2.44 -27.78
N ARG A 184 6.24 1.17 -27.43
CA ARG A 184 5.13 0.29 -27.02
C ARG A 184 4.75 0.59 -25.57
N ASP A 185 3.49 0.34 -25.25
CA ASP A 185 2.98 0.48 -23.88
C ASP A 185 3.02 -0.87 -23.17
N GLN A 186 3.41 -0.87 -21.88
CA GLN A 186 3.30 -2.05 -21.04
C GLN A 186 1.98 -2.04 -20.28
N PHE A 187 1.37 -3.20 -20.13
CA PHE A 187 0.21 -3.39 -19.28
C PHE A 187 0.36 -4.67 -18.46
N VAL A 188 -0.24 -4.70 -17.27
CA VAL A 188 -0.27 -5.85 -16.39
C VAL A 188 -1.65 -6.48 -16.40
N ILE A 189 -1.69 -7.80 -16.37
CA ILE A 189 -2.92 -8.54 -16.15
C ILE A 189 -2.75 -9.47 -14.95
N ARG A 190 -3.87 -9.70 -14.28
CA ARG A 190 -3.97 -10.74 -13.26
C ARG A 190 -5.13 -11.66 -13.60
N ALA A 191 -4.83 -12.94 -13.77
CA ALA A 191 -5.81 -13.98 -14.02
C ALA A 191 -5.52 -15.17 -13.11
N GLY A 192 -6.50 -15.55 -12.29
CA GLY A 192 -6.34 -16.60 -11.29
C GLY A 192 -5.16 -16.33 -10.36
N THR A 193 -4.21 -17.26 -10.32
CA THR A 193 -2.99 -17.18 -9.49
C THR A 193 -1.82 -16.53 -10.23
N VAL A 194 -1.98 -16.15 -11.49
CA VAL A 194 -0.89 -15.68 -12.35
C VAL A 194 -0.99 -14.16 -12.52
N THR A 195 0.16 -13.50 -12.44
CA THR A 195 0.32 -12.10 -12.86
C THR A 195 1.30 -12.06 -14.03
N GLU A 196 0.88 -11.43 -15.11
CA GLU A 196 1.60 -11.37 -16.39
C GLU A 196 1.73 -9.91 -16.83
N ILE A 197 2.91 -9.54 -17.34
CA ILE A 197 3.18 -8.22 -17.90
C ILE A 197 3.45 -8.38 -19.39
N PHE A 198 2.79 -7.56 -20.19
CA PHE A 198 2.84 -7.62 -21.64
C PHE A 198 3.24 -6.28 -22.24
N TRP A 199 3.95 -6.31 -23.36
CA TRP A 199 4.00 -5.17 -24.29
C TRP A 199 2.82 -5.25 -25.24
N ASN A 200 2.19 -4.10 -25.50
CA ASN A 200 1.20 -3.96 -26.55
C ASN A 200 1.89 -3.78 -27.92
N ASP A 201 2.07 -4.85 -28.71
CA ASP A 201 2.50 -4.73 -30.11
C ASP A 201 1.28 -4.63 -31.03
N ALA A 202 0.80 -3.40 -31.21
CA ALA A 202 -0.33 -3.10 -32.08
C ALA A 202 -0.09 -3.43 -33.57
N ARG A 203 1.17 -3.54 -34.02
CA ARG A 203 1.48 -3.92 -35.42
C ARG A 203 1.31 -5.41 -35.64
N GLN A 204 1.69 -6.20 -34.66
CA GLN A 204 1.51 -7.65 -34.68
C GLN A 204 0.13 -8.09 -34.17
N VAL A 205 -0.65 -7.15 -33.62
CA VAL A 205 -2.01 -7.38 -33.13
C VAL A 205 -2.02 -8.50 -32.09
N ARG A 206 -0.97 -8.53 -31.27
CA ARG A 206 -0.79 -9.50 -30.19
C ARG A 206 0.01 -8.87 -29.05
N PRO A 207 -0.21 -9.31 -27.81
CA PRO A 207 0.65 -8.91 -26.72
C PRO A 207 1.92 -9.77 -26.68
N ASP A 208 3.05 -9.13 -26.42
CA ASP A 208 4.34 -9.82 -26.25
C ASP A 208 4.62 -9.96 -24.74
N PRO A 209 4.75 -11.18 -24.19
CA PRO A 209 5.01 -11.38 -22.77
C PRO A 209 6.40 -10.86 -22.39
N VAL A 210 6.46 -10.10 -21.28
CA VAL A 210 7.71 -9.60 -20.69
C VAL A 210 8.11 -10.47 -19.52
N TYR A 211 7.17 -10.64 -18.59
CA TYR A 211 7.40 -11.30 -17.32
C TYR A 211 6.10 -11.93 -16.83
N GLN A 212 6.22 -13.13 -16.27
CA GLN A 212 5.11 -13.89 -15.74
C GLN A 212 5.54 -14.55 -14.44
N ARG A 213 4.68 -14.45 -13.42
CA ARG A 213 4.92 -15.09 -12.13
C ARG A 213 3.62 -15.60 -11.52
N GLN A 214 3.66 -16.84 -11.02
CA GLN A 214 2.58 -17.44 -10.24
C GLN A 214 2.67 -16.98 -8.78
N TYR A 215 1.52 -16.78 -8.15
CA TYR A 215 1.37 -16.32 -6.75
C TYR A 215 2.17 -15.05 -6.44
N TRP A 216 2.23 -14.13 -7.40
CA TRP A 216 2.98 -12.88 -7.23
C TRP A 216 2.26 -11.87 -6.31
N THR A 217 0.96 -12.00 -6.14
CA THR A 217 0.13 -11.15 -5.27
C THR A 217 -1.05 -11.94 -4.71
N ASP A 218 -1.41 -11.66 -3.47
CA ASP A 218 -2.59 -12.26 -2.83
C ASP A 218 -3.87 -11.53 -3.23
N SER A 219 -3.81 -10.20 -3.37
CA SER A 219 -5.01 -9.35 -3.46
C SER A 219 -5.20 -8.65 -4.80
N PHE A 220 -4.29 -7.76 -5.21
CA PHE A 220 -4.35 -7.05 -6.49
C PHE A 220 -2.97 -6.50 -6.85
N VAL A 221 -2.85 -5.85 -8.01
CA VAL A 221 -1.62 -5.20 -8.46
C VAL A 221 -1.94 -3.81 -8.96
N GLN A 222 -1.00 -2.89 -8.84
CA GLN A 222 -1.19 -1.51 -9.26
C GLN A 222 0.14 -0.93 -9.74
N TRP A 223 0.14 -0.34 -10.93
CA TRP A 223 1.26 0.48 -11.38
C TRP A 223 1.25 1.82 -10.67
N SER A 224 2.44 2.34 -10.39
CA SER A 224 2.57 3.70 -9.89
C SER A 224 2.17 4.72 -10.97
N PRO A 225 1.77 5.95 -10.59
CA PRO A 225 1.19 6.92 -11.53
C PRO A 225 2.06 7.33 -12.73
N LEU A 226 3.39 7.19 -12.66
CA LEU A 226 4.31 7.43 -13.79
C LEU A 226 4.82 6.13 -14.43
N GLY A 227 4.36 4.96 -13.96
CA GLY A 227 4.72 3.65 -14.50
C GLY A 227 6.13 3.16 -14.16
N THR A 228 6.78 3.75 -13.16
CA THR A 228 8.15 3.33 -12.76
C THR A 228 8.13 2.06 -11.90
N TYR A 229 7.09 1.89 -11.09
CA TYR A 229 6.98 0.87 -10.06
C TYR A 229 5.71 0.04 -10.23
N LEU A 230 5.81 -1.26 -10.00
CA LEU A 230 4.66 -2.13 -9.86
C LEU A 230 4.51 -2.54 -8.39
N ALA A 231 3.36 -2.29 -7.78
CA ALA A 231 3.06 -2.78 -6.43
C ALA A 231 2.25 -4.08 -6.46
N THR A 232 2.61 -4.99 -5.57
CA THR A 232 1.86 -6.21 -5.25
C THR A 232 1.47 -6.20 -3.78
N VAL A 233 0.27 -6.67 -3.46
CA VAL A 233 -0.28 -6.68 -2.11
C VAL A 233 -0.37 -8.11 -1.58
N HIS A 234 0.20 -8.32 -0.39
CA HIS A 234 0.32 -9.61 0.30
C HIS A 234 -0.26 -9.50 1.71
N ARG A 235 -0.61 -10.62 2.34
CA ARG A 235 -1.06 -10.60 3.75
C ARG A 235 -0.02 -10.02 4.71
N GLN A 236 1.27 -10.22 4.41
CA GLN A 236 2.39 -9.73 5.23
C GLN A 236 2.79 -8.26 4.93
N GLY A 237 2.26 -7.66 3.86
CA GLY A 237 2.68 -6.31 3.44
C GLY A 237 2.46 -5.98 1.98
N ALA A 238 3.04 -4.87 1.54
CA ALA A 238 3.15 -4.53 0.13
C ALA A 238 4.59 -4.71 -0.34
N ALA A 239 4.78 -5.05 -1.61
CA ALA A 239 6.10 -5.07 -2.22
C ALA A 239 6.07 -4.30 -3.54
N VAL A 240 7.16 -3.58 -3.81
CA VAL A 240 7.34 -2.83 -5.04
C VAL A 240 8.46 -3.45 -5.87
N TRP A 241 8.17 -3.56 -7.16
CA TRP A 241 9.00 -4.22 -8.16
C TRP A 241 9.32 -3.23 -9.28
N GLY A 242 10.46 -3.42 -9.91
CA GLY A 242 10.85 -2.69 -11.11
C GLY A 242 12.11 -3.27 -11.73
N GLY A 243 12.46 -2.79 -12.91
CA GLY A 243 13.58 -3.30 -13.71
C GLY A 243 13.17 -3.61 -15.13
N LYS A 244 14.16 -3.89 -15.98
CA LYS A 244 13.99 -3.93 -17.44
C LYS A 244 13.20 -5.15 -17.94
N SER A 245 13.41 -6.31 -17.32
CA SER A 245 12.84 -7.58 -17.79
C SER A 245 12.61 -8.60 -16.68
N THR A 246 13.39 -8.56 -15.61
CA THR A 246 13.26 -9.53 -14.50
C THR A 246 12.36 -9.06 -13.37
N PHE A 247 11.89 -7.81 -13.39
CA PHE A 247 11.07 -7.20 -12.34
C PHE A 247 11.60 -7.53 -10.94
N ASN A 248 12.81 -7.06 -10.63
CA ASN A 248 13.46 -7.31 -9.36
C ASN A 248 12.68 -6.62 -8.23
N ARG A 249 12.69 -7.24 -7.04
CA ARG A 249 12.08 -6.64 -5.85
C ARG A 249 12.95 -5.48 -5.39
N ILE A 250 12.41 -4.27 -5.41
CA ILE A 250 13.13 -3.07 -4.98
C ILE A 250 12.98 -2.91 -3.46
N HIS A 251 11.74 -2.81 -2.99
CA HIS A 251 11.43 -2.63 -1.58
C HIS A 251 10.27 -3.53 -1.15
N ARG A 252 10.32 -3.94 0.12
CA ARG A 252 9.24 -4.62 0.83
C ARG A 252 8.80 -3.73 1.98
N PHE A 253 7.51 -3.48 2.06
CA PHE A 253 6.87 -2.65 3.06
C PHE A 253 6.10 -3.55 4.03
N PRO A 254 6.68 -3.87 5.20
CA PRO A 254 6.03 -4.75 6.17
C PRO A 254 4.80 -4.06 6.75
N HIS A 255 3.62 -4.63 6.52
CA HIS A 255 2.36 -4.15 7.07
C HIS A 255 1.33 -5.28 7.02
N ASN A 256 0.90 -5.77 8.18
CA ASN A 256 -0.01 -6.91 8.21
C ASN A 256 -1.42 -6.54 7.71
N GLN A 257 -2.00 -7.41 6.89
CA GLN A 257 -3.37 -7.34 6.38
C GLN A 257 -3.67 -6.05 5.57
N VAL A 258 -2.76 -5.66 4.67
CA VAL A 258 -3.03 -4.54 3.76
C VAL A 258 -4.25 -4.85 2.89
N LYS A 259 -5.25 -3.97 2.95
CA LYS A 259 -6.46 -4.03 2.14
C LYS A 259 -6.40 -3.12 0.93
N HIS A 260 -5.80 -1.94 1.07
CA HIS A 260 -5.65 -0.96 -0.02
C HIS A 260 -4.27 -0.31 -0.02
N ILE A 261 -3.82 0.10 -1.20
CA ILE A 261 -2.59 0.86 -1.40
C ILE A 261 -2.89 2.10 -2.26
N ASP A 262 -2.16 3.18 -2.05
CA ASP A 262 -2.25 4.39 -2.85
C ASP A 262 -0.85 4.99 -3.04
N PHE A 263 -0.57 5.44 -4.25
CA PHE A 263 0.70 6.04 -4.60
C PHE A 263 0.57 7.55 -4.63
N SER A 264 1.61 8.24 -4.17
CA SER A 264 1.68 9.68 -4.39
C SER A 264 1.81 9.98 -5.90
N PRO A 265 1.16 11.03 -6.43
CA PRO A 265 1.20 11.39 -7.86
C PRO A 265 2.61 11.53 -8.45
N GLY A 266 3.58 11.96 -7.66
CA GLY A 266 5.00 12.07 -8.02
C GLY A 266 5.85 10.84 -7.71
N GLU A 267 5.26 9.71 -7.29
CA GLU A 267 5.93 8.44 -6.98
C GLU A 267 7.00 8.52 -5.88
N ARG A 268 6.80 9.40 -4.89
CA ARG A 268 7.71 9.51 -3.74
C ARG A 268 7.27 8.68 -2.55
N PHE A 269 5.96 8.51 -2.38
CA PHE A 269 5.41 7.83 -1.22
C PHE A 269 4.39 6.76 -1.59
N LEU A 270 4.34 5.72 -0.76
CA LEU A 270 3.32 4.66 -0.81
C LEU A 270 2.52 4.69 0.49
N VAL A 271 1.22 4.89 0.38
CA VAL A 271 0.27 4.73 1.48
C VAL A 271 -0.24 3.29 1.46
N THR A 272 -0.20 2.64 2.61
CA THR A 272 -0.82 1.34 2.81
C THR A 272 -1.90 1.46 3.88
N TYR A 273 -3.05 0.85 3.63
CA TYR A 273 -4.19 0.85 4.52
C TYR A 273 -4.51 -0.58 4.96
N SER A 274 -4.55 -0.76 6.27
CA SER A 274 -5.00 -1.99 6.92
C SER A 274 -6.13 -1.65 7.88
N SER A 275 -7.20 -2.45 7.84
CA SER A 275 -8.22 -2.43 8.89
C SER A 275 -8.28 -3.80 9.54
N GLN A 276 -7.90 -3.83 10.83
CA GLN A 276 -7.97 -5.03 11.64
C GLN A 276 -9.34 -5.09 12.29
N GLU A 277 -10.07 -6.16 11.99
CA GLU A 277 -11.28 -6.49 12.71
C GLU A 277 -10.88 -6.88 14.14
N PRO A 278 -11.51 -6.30 15.16
CA PRO A 278 -11.14 -6.57 16.54
C PRO A 278 -11.51 -8.02 16.88
N SER A 279 -10.56 -8.75 17.48
CA SER A 279 -10.80 -10.12 17.97
C SER A 279 -11.89 -10.19 19.04
N ASN A 280 -12.19 -9.05 19.69
CA ASN A 280 -13.27 -8.89 20.66
C ASN A 280 -14.41 -8.03 20.11
N PRO A 281 -15.68 -8.48 20.15
CA PRO A 281 -16.85 -7.71 19.70
C PRO A 281 -17.12 -6.38 20.42
N ARG A 282 -16.41 -6.10 21.53
CA ARG A 282 -16.50 -4.85 22.29
C ARG A 282 -15.46 -3.80 21.86
N ASP A 283 -14.44 -4.20 21.12
CA ASP A 283 -13.38 -3.30 20.71
C ASP A 283 -13.72 -2.66 19.35
N THR A 284 -13.23 -1.45 19.12
CA THR A 284 -13.48 -0.74 17.86
C THR A 284 -12.50 -1.17 16.78
N HIS A 285 -12.93 -1.15 15.52
CA HIS A 285 -12.06 -1.50 14.39
C HIS A 285 -10.84 -0.56 14.36
N ARG A 286 -9.65 -1.15 14.46
CA ARG A 286 -8.40 -0.38 14.41
C ARG A 286 -7.95 -0.23 12.96
N VAL A 287 -7.89 1.02 12.53
CA VAL A 287 -7.32 1.40 11.24
C VAL A 287 -5.86 1.77 11.44
N VAL A 288 -5.00 1.19 10.61
CA VAL A 288 -3.58 1.52 10.54
C VAL A 288 -3.24 1.93 9.11
N LEU A 289 -2.69 3.13 8.99
CA LEU A 289 -2.24 3.73 7.75
C LEU A 289 -0.76 4.02 7.86
N ASN A 290 0.05 3.43 6.98
CA ASN A 290 1.48 3.64 6.97
C ASN A 290 1.88 4.35 5.68
N ILE A 291 2.65 5.43 5.81
CA ILE A 291 3.27 6.14 4.69
C ILE A 291 4.73 5.73 4.63
N PHE A 292 5.10 5.10 3.53
CA PHE A 292 6.46 4.68 3.25
C PHE A 292 7.07 5.55 2.16
N ASP A 293 8.38 5.78 2.26
CA ASP A 293 9.17 6.38 1.18
C ASP A 293 9.56 5.31 0.17
N LEU A 294 9.26 5.54 -1.11
CA LEU A 294 9.56 4.61 -2.20
C LEU A 294 11.05 4.57 -2.55
N GLY A 295 11.81 5.64 -2.28
CA GLY A 295 13.24 5.70 -2.59
C GLY A 295 14.12 4.99 -1.56
N THR A 296 13.72 5.03 -0.28
CA THR A 296 14.49 4.42 0.82
C THR A 296 13.86 3.16 1.41
N GLY A 297 12.58 2.89 1.12
CA GLY A 297 11.83 1.80 1.72
C GLY A 297 11.42 2.04 3.18
N LYS A 298 11.77 3.20 3.76
CA LYS A 298 11.56 3.48 5.19
C LYS A 298 10.12 3.89 5.49
N LEU A 299 9.64 3.48 6.65
CA LEU A 299 8.39 4.01 7.22
C LEU A 299 8.64 5.46 7.65
N MET A 300 8.00 6.40 6.97
CA MET A 300 8.09 7.81 7.30
C MET A 300 7.12 8.18 8.42
N ARG A 301 5.90 7.65 8.36
CA ARG A 301 4.89 7.91 9.37
C ARG A 301 3.80 6.85 9.43
N ASP A 302 3.38 6.52 10.64
CA ASP A 302 2.17 5.75 10.90
C ASP A 302 1.04 6.63 11.44
N PHE A 303 -0.18 6.30 11.03
CA PHE A 303 -1.43 6.86 11.55
C PHE A 303 -2.30 5.71 12.03
N LYS A 304 -2.58 5.71 13.34
CA LYS A 304 -3.42 4.71 13.99
C LYS A 304 -4.64 5.40 14.58
N GLY A 305 -5.81 4.81 14.43
CA GLY A 305 -7.05 5.36 14.98
C GLY A 305 -8.24 4.43 14.79
N SER A 306 -9.40 4.86 15.29
CA SER A 306 -10.66 4.15 15.05
C SER A 306 -11.15 4.44 13.63
N VAL A 307 -11.94 3.52 13.04
CA VAL A 307 -12.68 3.78 11.79
C VAL A 307 -13.41 5.13 11.85
N ASP A 308 -14.00 5.49 12.99
CA ASP A 308 -14.72 6.76 13.18
C ASP A 308 -13.85 8.02 13.06
N ASP A 309 -12.53 7.90 13.27
CA ASP A 309 -11.59 9.01 13.11
C ASP A 309 -11.23 9.26 11.63
N PHE A 310 -11.50 8.26 10.78
CA PHE A 310 -11.20 8.23 9.35
C PHE A 310 -12.45 8.17 8.45
N THR A 311 -13.64 7.97 9.04
CA THR A 311 -14.91 8.04 8.30
C THR A 311 -15.15 9.47 7.85
N THR A 312 -15.40 9.62 6.55
CA THR A 312 -15.75 10.90 5.93
C THR A 312 -17.27 10.96 5.86
N GLY A 313 -17.89 12.09 6.19
CA GLY A 313 -19.35 12.28 6.18
C GLY A 313 -20.02 12.27 4.80
N GLY A 314 -19.44 11.55 3.82
CA GLY A 314 -19.98 11.38 2.47
C GLY A 314 -20.80 10.09 2.36
N SER A 315 -22.02 10.22 1.85
CA SER A 315 -22.88 9.10 1.47
C SER A 315 -22.33 8.39 0.23
N GLY A 316 -21.51 7.34 0.38
CA GLY A 316 -21.10 6.58 -0.81
C GLY A 316 -20.02 5.49 -0.69
N GLY A 317 -19.55 5.10 0.48
CA GLY A 317 -18.55 4.02 0.62
C GLY A 317 -19.04 2.87 1.50
N LEU A 318 -18.82 1.62 1.07
CA LEU A 318 -18.95 0.43 1.91
C LEU A 318 -18.09 0.64 3.18
N SER A 319 -18.75 0.68 4.34
CA SER A 319 -18.18 1.00 5.67
C SER A 319 -17.68 2.44 5.91
N GLY A 320 -18.33 3.46 5.33
CA GLY A 320 -18.24 4.86 5.81
C GLY A 320 -16.88 5.57 5.64
N ILE A 321 -15.85 4.89 5.13
CA ILE A 321 -14.55 5.48 4.78
C ILE A 321 -14.48 5.68 3.26
N SER A 322 -14.17 6.90 2.81
CA SER A 322 -13.90 7.20 1.41
C SER A 322 -12.42 7.01 1.13
N TRP A 323 -12.06 5.99 0.33
CA TRP A 323 -10.70 5.82 -0.18
C TRP A 323 -10.50 6.64 -1.48
N PRO A 324 -9.35 7.28 -1.71
CA PRO A 324 -8.20 7.43 -0.80
C PRO A 324 -8.43 8.45 0.33
N ILE A 325 -7.92 8.15 1.52
CA ILE A 325 -8.09 8.98 2.73
C ILE A 325 -7.16 10.20 2.70
N PHE A 326 -5.91 9.98 2.29
CA PHE A 326 -4.96 11.05 2.05
C PHE A 326 -5.11 11.52 0.62
N LYS A 327 -5.29 12.83 0.44
CA LYS A 327 -5.21 13.43 -0.89
C LYS A 327 -3.94 14.26 -0.95
N TRP A 328 -3.14 13.99 -1.97
CA TRP A 328 -1.86 14.64 -2.23
C TRP A 328 -2.07 16.00 -2.89
N GLY A 329 -1.23 16.97 -2.54
CA GLY A 329 -1.27 18.35 -3.03
C GLY A 329 0.13 18.92 -3.26
N GLY A 330 0.21 19.96 -4.07
CA GLY A 330 1.49 20.58 -4.45
C GLY A 330 2.06 20.08 -5.79
N GLY A 331 1.20 19.55 -6.66
CA GLY A 331 1.57 19.11 -8.00
C GLY A 331 2.43 17.85 -8.02
N LYS A 332 3.26 17.70 -9.05
CA LYS A 332 4.17 16.55 -9.23
C LYS A 332 5.24 16.42 -8.15
N GLU A 333 5.43 17.46 -7.35
CA GLU A 333 6.41 17.46 -6.27
C GLU A 333 5.84 16.91 -4.96
N ASP A 334 4.55 16.52 -4.91
CA ASP A 334 3.86 15.96 -3.74
C ASP A 334 4.20 16.68 -2.43
N LYS A 335 4.31 18.02 -2.41
CA LYS A 335 4.84 18.76 -1.24
C LYS A 335 3.99 18.63 0.01
N TYR A 336 2.68 18.43 -0.19
CA TYR A 336 1.71 18.36 0.87
C TYR A 336 0.84 17.13 0.71
N PHE A 337 0.34 16.62 1.82
CA PHE A 337 -0.78 15.70 1.82
C PHE A 337 -1.74 16.11 2.91
N SER A 338 -3.03 15.86 2.69
CA SER A 338 -4.02 16.21 3.69
C SER A 338 -5.02 15.12 3.94
N ARG A 339 -5.54 15.16 5.16
CA ARG A 339 -6.58 14.28 5.67
C ARG A 339 -7.72 15.12 6.24
N ILE A 340 -8.93 14.66 6.02
CA ILE A 340 -10.10 15.19 6.71
C ILE A 340 -10.22 14.56 8.10
N GLY A 341 -10.50 15.39 9.10
CA GLY A 341 -10.93 14.95 10.41
C GLY A 341 -12.21 15.66 10.83
N LYS A 342 -12.66 15.39 12.06
CA LYS A 342 -13.87 15.99 12.60
C LYS A 342 -13.71 17.51 12.75
N ASN A 343 -14.41 18.28 11.90
CA ASN A 343 -14.37 19.75 11.87
C ASN A 343 -12.97 20.37 11.66
N ALA A 344 -12.05 19.64 11.05
CA ALA A 344 -10.72 20.13 10.76
C ALA A 344 -10.09 19.39 9.59
N ILE A 345 -9.24 20.10 8.85
CA ILE A 345 -8.38 19.50 7.84
C ILE A 345 -6.95 19.54 8.34
N TYR A 346 -6.33 18.37 8.33
CA TYR A 346 -4.94 18.19 8.71
C TYR A 346 -4.12 18.20 7.44
N VAL A 347 -3.37 19.28 7.21
CA VAL A 347 -2.44 19.40 6.09
C VAL A 347 -1.03 19.18 6.63
N TYR A 348 -0.36 18.18 6.09
CA TYR A 348 1.00 17.79 6.44
C TYR A 348 1.95 18.16 5.31
N GLU A 349 3.15 18.57 5.69
CA GLU A 349 4.27 18.76 4.76
C GLU A 349 5.04 17.44 4.60
N THR A 350 5.41 17.07 3.38
CA THR A 350 6.07 15.79 3.11
C THR A 350 7.54 15.73 3.50
N GLU A 351 8.21 16.87 3.66
CA GLU A 351 9.63 16.88 4.05
C GLU A 351 9.79 16.58 5.54
N THR A 352 8.94 17.19 6.36
CA THR A 352 9.01 17.07 7.83
C THR A 352 8.00 16.08 8.40
N PHE A 353 6.97 15.74 7.63
CA PHE A 353 5.77 15.07 8.13
C PHE A 353 5.20 15.80 9.35
N ILE A 354 5.25 17.13 9.39
CA ILE A 354 4.63 17.93 10.45
C ILE A 354 3.44 18.68 9.84
N LEU A 355 2.44 19.00 10.68
CA LEU A 355 1.32 19.85 10.26
C LEU A 355 1.83 21.22 9.84
N VAL A 356 1.31 21.76 8.75
CA VAL A 356 1.63 23.12 8.27
C VAL A 356 1.26 24.15 9.36
N ASP A 357 2.24 24.93 9.80
CA ASP A 357 2.19 25.84 10.97
C ASP A 357 1.88 25.17 12.33
N LYS A 358 2.09 23.86 12.44
CA LYS A 358 1.79 23.05 13.64
C LYS A 358 0.33 23.14 14.11
N LYS A 359 -0.58 23.63 13.26
CA LYS A 359 -2.01 23.80 13.57
C LYS A 359 -2.86 23.22 12.44
N SER A 360 -3.91 22.49 12.81
CA SER A 360 -4.92 22.06 11.85
C SER A 360 -5.67 23.27 11.29
N TYR A 361 -6.07 23.18 10.02
CA TYR A 361 -6.96 24.16 9.42
C TYR A 361 -8.38 23.85 9.90
N LYS A 362 -8.84 24.61 10.89
CA LYS A 362 -10.16 24.42 11.50
C LYS A 362 -11.23 24.91 10.54
N VAL A 363 -12.05 23.97 10.05
CA VAL A 363 -13.20 24.27 9.21
C VAL A 363 -14.32 23.38 9.68
N ASP A 364 -15.39 24.00 10.16
CA ASP A 364 -16.53 23.29 10.70
C ASP A 364 -17.27 22.52 9.60
N ASN A 365 -17.56 21.25 9.88
CA ASN A 365 -18.39 20.36 9.07
C ASN A 365 -17.97 20.25 7.59
N VAL A 366 -16.68 20.13 7.29
CA VAL A 366 -16.23 19.79 5.93
C VAL A 366 -16.76 18.40 5.58
N VAL A 367 -17.39 18.27 4.41
CA VAL A 367 -17.86 16.98 3.89
C VAL A 367 -16.91 16.40 2.85
N ASP A 368 -16.40 17.25 1.96
CA ASP A 368 -15.45 16.83 0.94
C ASP A 368 -14.41 17.94 0.68
N PHE A 369 -13.24 17.51 0.24
CA PHE A 369 -12.15 18.39 -0.14
C PHE A 369 -11.37 17.79 -1.32
N SER A 370 -10.77 18.61 -2.16
CA SER A 370 -9.94 18.12 -3.25
C SER A 370 -8.83 19.10 -3.58
N TRP A 371 -7.65 18.59 -3.94
CA TRP A 371 -6.51 19.40 -4.33
C TRP A 371 -6.53 19.69 -5.82
N SER A 372 -6.03 20.86 -6.19
CA SER A 372 -5.64 21.11 -7.57
C SER A 372 -4.50 20.16 -7.96
N PRO A 373 -4.55 19.52 -9.15
CA PRO A 373 -3.54 18.56 -9.58
C PRO A 373 -2.18 19.20 -9.89
N THR A 374 -2.11 20.52 -10.10
CA THR A 374 -0.85 21.22 -10.40
C THR A 374 -0.44 22.20 -9.31
N ASP A 375 -1.40 22.90 -8.72
CA ASP A 375 -1.15 24.00 -7.79
C ASP A 375 -1.45 23.57 -6.35
N SER A 376 -0.83 24.22 -5.37
CA SER A 376 -1.14 24.01 -3.93
C SER A 376 -2.44 24.70 -3.50
N ILE A 377 -3.51 24.54 -4.28
CA ILE A 377 -4.85 25.08 -4.00
C ILE A 377 -5.74 23.94 -3.53
N LEU A 378 -6.40 24.16 -2.39
CA LEU A 378 -7.31 23.24 -1.75
C LEU A 378 -8.75 23.73 -1.98
N ALA A 379 -9.59 22.94 -2.66
CA ALA A 379 -11.02 23.16 -2.74
C ALA A 379 -11.75 22.43 -1.61
N LEU A 380 -12.61 23.17 -0.92
CA LEU A 380 -13.36 22.70 0.25
C LEU A 380 -14.85 22.85 0.01
N PHE A 381 -15.61 21.83 0.41
CA PHE A 381 -17.07 21.89 0.43
C PHE A 381 -17.59 21.74 1.86
N VAL A 382 -18.35 22.75 2.29
CA VAL A 382 -19.09 22.75 3.56
C VAL A 382 -20.58 22.82 3.23
N PRO A 383 -21.40 21.84 3.64
CA PRO A 383 -22.84 21.82 3.38
C PRO A 383 -23.57 22.83 4.26
N GLU A 384 -24.87 22.97 4.03
CA GLU A 384 -25.73 23.84 4.84
C GLU A 384 -25.79 23.35 6.30
N LEU A 385 -25.64 24.29 7.24
CA LEU A 385 -25.69 24.03 8.67
C LEU A 385 -26.94 24.65 9.32
N GLY A 386 -27.42 24.03 10.39
CA GLY A 386 -28.50 24.56 11.23
C GLY A 386 -29.85 24.70 10.51
N GLY A 387 -30.18 23.78 9.59
CA GLY A 387 -31.45 23.81 8.86
C GLY A 387 -31.59 24.96 7.86
N GLY A 388 -30.47 25.49 7.35
CA GLY A 388 -30.42 26.57 6.35
C GLY A 388 -30.05 27.95 6.92
N ASN A 389 -29.64 28.04 8.19
CA ASN A 389 -29.20 29.30 8.78
C ASN A 389 -27.81 29.73 8.30
N GLN A 390 -26.96 28.76 7.95
CA GLN A 390 -25.69 29.00 7.25
C GLN A 390 -25.74 28.32 5.87
N PRO A 391 -25.52 29.07 4.78
CA PRO A 391 -25.53 28.50 3.44
C PRO A 391 -24.35 27.55 3.24
N ALA A 392 -24.51 26.61 2.31
CA ALA A 392 -23.40 25.79 1.85
C ALA A 392 -22.36 26.72 1.21
N ARG A 393 -21.09 26.38 1.35
CA ARG A 393 -20.01 27.16 0.72
C ARG A 393 -18.97 26.25 0.10
N VAL A 394 -18.49 26.69 -1.04
CA VAL A 394 -17.29 26.17 -1.68
C VAL A 394 -16.19 27.21 -1.53
N SER A 395 -15.09 26.83 -0.91
CA SER A 395 -13.94 27.71 -0.66
C SER A 395 -12.69 27.16 -1.35
N LEU A 396 -11.94 28.05 -1.99
CA LEU A 396 -10.63 27.78 -2.57
C LEU A 396 -9.57 28.42 -1.68
N VAL A 397 -8.70 27.60 -1.09
CA VAL A 397 -7.69 28.02 -0.12
C VAL A 397 -6.30 27.72 -0.68
N GLN A 398 -5.43 28.72 -0.73
CA GLN A 398 -4.03 28.53 -1.10
C GLN A 398 -3.19 28.14 0.11
N MET A 399 -2.48 27.01 0.00
CA MET A 399 -1.52 26.54 0.99
C MET A 399 -0.08 26.85 0.55
N PRO A 400 0.87 27.16 1.46
CA PRO A 400 0.78 27.09 2.92
C PRO A 400 0.15 28.32 3.59
N GLY A 401 -0.05 29.43 2.87
CA GLY A 401 -0.50 30.71 3.46
C GLY A 401 -1.91 30.72 4.05
N LYS A 402 -2.71 29.65 3.85
CA LYS A 402 -4.12 29.55 4.26
C LYS A 402 -4.96 30.74 3.80
N VAL A 403 -4.60 31.30 2.64
CA VAL A 403 -5.27 32.47 2.06
C VAL A 403 -6.46 31.97 1.25
N GLU A 404 -7.66 32.40 1.61
CA GLU A 404 -8.86 32.12 0.84
C GLU A 404 -8.84 32.95 -0.45
N LEU A 405 -8.64 32.29 -1.60
CA LEU A 405 -8.61 32.94 -2.90
C LEU A 405 -10.02 33.31 -3.37
N ARG A 406 -10.98 32.41 -3.13
CA ARG A 406 -12.36 32.58 -3.56
C ARG A 406 -13.29 31.76 -2.68
N GLN A 407 -14.45 32.34 -2.36
CA GLN A 407 -15.55 31.64 -1.73
C GLN A 407 -16.83 31.86 -2.54
N LYS A 408 -17.63 30.80 -2.70
CA LYS A 408 -18.96 30.85 -3.30
C LYS A 408 -19.97 30.26 -2.33
N ASN A 409 -20.97 31.04 -1.97
CA ASN A 409 -22.11 30.56 -1.18
C ASN A 409 -23.17 29.98 -2.11
N LEU A 410 -23.73 28.84 -1.71
CA LEU A 410 -24.75 28.07 -2.41
C LEU A 410 -25.93 27.85 -1.46
N PHE A 411 -27.14 27.86 -2.01
CA PHE A 411 -28.37 27.72 -1.24
C PHE A 411 -29.18 26.52 -1.74
N SER A 412 -29.89 25.88 -0.81
CA SER A 412 -30.72 24.68 -1.04
C SER A 412 -29.93 23.52 -1.66
N VAL A 413 -28.70 23.28 -1.21
CA VAL A 413 -27.82 22.21 -1.75
C VAL A 413 -28.16 20.87 -1.11
N SER A 414 -28.33 19.84 -1.94
CA SER A 414 -28.48 18.45 -1.49
C SER A 414 -27.15 17.70 -1.49
N ASP A 415 -26.40 17.79 -2.58
CA ASP A 415 -25.12 17.11 -2.76
C ASP A 415 -24.21 17.98 -3.64
N CYS A 416 -22.90 17.79 -3.49
CA CYS A 416 -21.89 18.55 -4.19
C CYS A 416 -20.72 17.64 -4.56
N LYS A 417 -20.32 17.64 -5.84
CA LYS A 417 -19.14 16.92 -6.32
C LYS A 417 -18.21 17.86 -7.06
N MET A 418 -16.92 17.76 -6.75
CA MET A 418 -15.87 18.62 -7.30
C MET A 418 -15.03 17.84 -8.31
N TYR A 419 -14.91 18.37 -9.53
CA TYR A 419 -14.13 17.78 -10.63
C TYR A 419 -13.06 18.77 -11.11
N TRP A 420 -11.81 18.43 -10.86
CA TRP A 420 -10.66 19.21 -11.33
C TRP A 420 -10.27 18.81 -12.75
N GLN A 421 -9.88 19.80 -13.55
CA GLN A 421 -9.23 19.57 -14.84
C GLN A 421 -7.75 19.21 -14.61
N SER A 422 -7.15 18.39 -15.48
CA SER A 422 -5.82 17.79 -15.28
C SER A 422 -4.67 18.79 -15.09
N ASN A 423 -4.77 19.99 -15.66
CA ASN A 423 -3.80 21.07 -15.54
C ASN A 423 -4.17 22.08 -14.43
N GLY A 424 -5.25 21.83 -13.68
CA GLY A 424 -5.71 22.71 -12.61
C GLY A 424 -6.25 24.06 -13.08
N GLU A 425 -6.52 24.24 -14.38
CA GLU A 425 -7.01 25.51 -14.94
C GLU A 425 -8.48 25.76 -14.59
N TYR A 426 -9.26 24.68 -14.52
CA TYR A 426 -10.70 24.72 -14.32
C TYR A 426 -11.11 23.77 -13.19
N LEU A 427 -12.09 24.20 -12.41
CA LEU A 427 -12.78 23.37 -11.42
C LEU A 427 -14.28 23.42 -11.72
N ALA A 428 -14.88 22.26 -11.94
CA ALA A 428 -16.33 22.11 -12.04
C ALA A 428 -16.89 21.61 -10.72
N VAL A 429 -17.83 22.36 -10.16
CA VAL A 429 -18.60 21.93 -9.00
C VAL A 429 -20.00 21.57 -9.47
N LYS A 430 -20.30 20.27 -9.49
CA LYS A 430 -21.66 19.76 -9.68
C LYS A 430 -22.43 20.00 -8.39
N VAL A 431 -23.48 20.81 -8.46
CA VAL A 431 -24.34 21.12 -7.32
C VAL A 431 -25.73 20.57 -7.60
N ASP A 432 -26.16 19.61 -6.80
CA ASP A 432 -27.55 19.17 -6.80
C ASP A 432 -28.33 20.07 -5.83
N ARG A 433 -29.41 20.70 -6.31
CA ARG A 433 -30.21 21.67 -5.56
C ARG A 433 -31.64 21.18 -5.38
N TYR A 434 -32.18 21.35 -4.19
CA TYR A 434 -33.59 21.14 -3.93
C TYR A 434 -34.43 22.24 -4.59
N THR A 435 -35.55 21.84 -5.18
CA THR A 435 -36.60 22.78 -5.56
C THR A 435 -37.27 23.39 -4.32
N LYS A 436 -37.97 24.53 -4.47
CA LYS A 436 -38.68 25.20 -3.37
C LYS A 436 -39.65 24.28 -2.62
N THR A 437 -40.23 23.29 -3.31
CA THR A 437 -41.15 22.30 -2.73
C THR A 437 -40.45 21.11 -2.06
N LYS A 438 -39.11 21.02 -2.16
CA LYS A 438 -38.25 19.90 -1.72
C LYS A 438 -38.65 18.53 -2.28
N LYS A 439 -39.50 18.48 -3.31
CA LYS A 439 -40.00 17.23 -3.92
C LYS A 439 -39.11 16.71 -5.05
N SER A 440 -38.37 17.61 -5.71
CA SER A 440 -37.44 17.26 -6.79
C SER A 440 -36.13 18.03 -6.64
N THR A 441 -35.08 17.48 -7.24
CA THR A 441 -33.74 18.07 -7.30
C THR A 441 -33.42 18.46 -8.75
N TYR A 442 -32.82 19.63 -8.95
CA TYR A 442 -32.23 20.02 -10.22
C TYR A 442 -30.71 20.16 -10.06
N THR A 443 -29.96 19.80 -11.08
CA THR A 443 -28.49 19.88 -11.05
C THR A 443 -28.02 21.10 -11.82
N GLY A 444 -27.04 21.82 -11.27
CA GLY A 444 -26.30 22.86 -11.97
C GLY A 444 -24.79 22.68 -11.80
N PHE A 445 -24.02 23.33 -12.67
CA PHE A 445 -22.58 23.42 -12.52
C PHE A 445 -22.15 24.85 -12.18
N GLU A 446 -21.24 24.96 -11.22
CA GLU A 446 -20.49 26.18 -10.96
C GLU A 446 -19.05 25.94 -11.45
N LEU A 447 -18.66 26.63 -12.52
CA LEU A 447 -17.40 26.46 -13.22
C LEU A 447 -16.45 27.60 -12.80
N PHE A 448 -15.35 27.25 -12.13
CA PHE A 448 -14.34 28.17 -11.65
C PHE A 448 -13.16 28.21 -12.62
N ARG A 449 -12.72 29.41 -13.00
CA ARG A 449 -11.52 29.61 -13.81
C ARG A 449 -10.36 30.06 -12.92
N ILE A 450 -9.50 29.12 -12.55
CA ILE A 450 -8.56 29.29 -11.44
C ILE A 450 -7.38 30.21 -11.82
N LYS A 451 -6.95 30.16 -13.08
CA LYS A 451 -5.80 30.95 -13.59
C LYS A 451 -6.18 32.38 -14.01
N GLU A 452 -7.46 32.71 -14.09
CA GLU A 452 -7.92 34.05 -14.43
C GLU A 452 -8.00 34.94 -13.18
N ARG A 453 -7.78 36.27 -13.35
CA ARG A 453 -7.80 37.22 -12.24
C ARG A 453 -9.16 37.20 -11.53
N ASP A 454 -9.13 37.21 -10.21
CA ASP A 454 -10.29 37.17 -9.30
C ASP A 454 -11.14 35.88 -9.36
N ILE A 455 -10.67 34.85 -10.08
CA ILE A 455 -11.31 33.53 -10.26
C ILE A 455 -12.79 33.69 -10.63
N PRO A 456 -13.10 34.06 -11.88
CA PRO A 456 -14.47 34.20 -12.33
C PRO A 456 -15.19 32.87 -12.23
N ILE A 457 -16.45 32.95 -11.82
CA ILE A 457 -17.35 31.81 -11.62
C ILE A 457 -18.47 31.92 -12.62
N GLU A 458 -18.63 30.87 -13.41
CA GLU A 458 -19.67 30.77 -14.41
C GLU A 458 -20.69 29.70 -14.00
N VAL A 459 -21.97 30.07 -14.02
CA VAL A 459 -23.06 29.14 -13.70
C VAL A 459 -23.56 28.55 -15.00
N LEU A 460 -23.44 27.23 -15.13
CA LEU A 460 -24.02 26.48 -16.24
C LEU A 460 -25.22 25.69 -15.73
N GLU A 461 -26.40 26.03 -16.25
CA GLU A 461 -27.63 25.24 -16.09
C GLU A 461 -27.84 24.42 -17.38
N LEU A 462 -28.32 23.19 -17.23
CA LEU A 462 -28.72 22.38 -18.38
C LEU A 462 -29.98 22.98 -19.03
N ASP A 463 -30.11 22.80 -20.35
CA ASP A 463 -31.28 23.29 -21.11
C ASP A 463 -32.59 22.66 -20.59
N ASN A 464 -32.53 21.38 -20.20
CA ASN A 464 -33.63 20.69 -19.56
C ASN A 464 -33.40 20.58 -18.06
N LYS A 465 -34.14 21.38 -17.28
CA LYS A 465 -34.00 21.46 -15.81
C LYS A 465 -34.43 20.20 -15.07
N ASN A 466 -35.14 19.30 -15.73
CA ASN A 466 -35.58 18.03 -15.15
C ASN A 466 -34.55 16.91 -15.38
N ASP A 467 -33.56 17.09 -16.25
CA ASP A 467 -32.55 16.07 -16.51
C ASP A 467 -31.59 15.95 -15.32
N LYS A 468 -31.34 14.72 -14.91
CA LYS A 468 -30.32 14.41 -13.92
C LYS A 468 -28.99 14.19 -14.60
N ILE A 469 -27.90 14.63 -13.96
CA ILE A 469 -26.55 14.41 -14.44
C ILE A 469 -26.03 13.08 -13.93
N ILE A 470 -25.76 12.18 -14.86
CA ILE A 470 -25.26 10.83 -14.62
C ILE A 470 -23.73 10.87 -14.49
N ALA A 471 -23.06 11.48 -15.47
CA ALA A 471 -21.60 11.54 -15.52
C ALA A 471 -21.11 12.90 -16.05
N PHE A 472 -19.92 13.28 -15.61
CA PHE A 472 -19.21 14.48 -16.00
C PHE A 472 -17.73 14.13 -16.19
N ALA A 473 -17.12 14.59 -17.27
CA ALA A 473 -15.69 14.41 -17.48
C ALA A 473 -15.06 15.59 -18.23
N TRP A 474 -13.97 16.12 -17.68
CA TRP A 474 -13.11 17.11 -18.34
C TRP A 474 -12.26 16.46 -19.42
N GLU A 475 -12.02 17.20 -20.51
CA GLU A 475 -10.98 16.84 -21.46
C GLU A 475 -9.59 17.02 -20.81
N PRO A 476 -8.75 15.97 -20.76
CA PRO A 476 -7.38 16.06 -20.29
C PRO A 476 -6.59 17.07 -21.12
N LYS A 477 -5.84 17.96 -20.45
CA LYS A 477 -5.06 19.05 -21.06
C LYS A 477 -5.87 20.01 -21.95
N GLY A 478 -7.20 19.90 -21.92
CA GLY A 478 -8.13 20.67 -22.73
C GLY A 478 -8.97 21.64 -21.91
N HIS A 479 -9.87 22.33 -22.60
CA HIS A 479 -10.80 23.32 -22.05
C HIS A 479 -12.26 22.90 -22.27
N ARG A 480 -12.48 21.73 -22.87
CA ARG A 480 -13.80 21.16 -23.14
C ARG A 480 -14.17 20.16 -22.05
N PHE A 481 -15.45 19.89 -21.93
CA PHE A 481 -15.96 18.83 -21.06
C PHE A 481 -17.23 18.23 -21.66
N ALA A 482 -17.51 17.00 -21.24
CA ALA A 482 -18.68 16.25 -21.63
C ALA A 482 -19.55 15.97 -20.40
N VAL A 483 -20.85 16.02 -20.60
CA VAL A 483 -21.86 15.75 -19.57
C VAL A 483 -22.87 14.75 -20.12
N ILE A 484 -23.08 13.66 -19.40
CA ILE A 484 -24.21 12.76 -19.64
C ILE A 484 -25.36 13.21 -18.75
N HIS A 485 -26.48 13.56 -19.36
CA HIS A 485 -27.69 13.99 -18.67
C HIS A 485 -28.93 13.34 -19.27
N GLY A 486 -29.92 13.08 -18.43
CA GLY A 486 -31.19 12.50 -18.85
C GLY A 486 -31.83 11.67 -17.75
N ASP A 487 -33.11 11.37 -17.92
CA ASP A 487 -33.87 10.52 -17.01
C ASP A 487 -34.32 9.27 -17.78
N GLY A 488 -33.63 8.14 -17.57
CA GLY A 488 -33.97 6.86 -18.19
C GLY A 488 -32.82 6.14 -18.93
N PRO A 489 -33.13 5.07 -19.69
CA PRO A 489 -32.14 4.18 -20.31
C PRO A 489 -31.53 4.74 -21.61
N ARG A 490 -31.83 5.97 -22.00
CA ARG A 490 -31.25 6.61 -23.18
C ARG A 490 -30.89 8.06 -22.88
N PRO A 491 -29.87 8.31 -22.04
CA PRO A 491 -29.44 9.66 -21.75
C PRO A 491 -28.88 10.39 -22.98
N ASP A 492 -28.88 11.71 -22.89
CA ASP A 492 -28.25 12.61 -23.84
C ASP A 492 -26.83 12.95 -23.37
N VAL A 493 -25.93 13.14 -24.33
CA VAL A 493 -24.53 13.54 -24.07
C VAL A 493 -24.30 14.91 -24.67
N SER A 494 -24.03 15.90 -23.83
CA SER A 494 -23.75 17.27 -24.25
C SER A 494 -22.28 17.62 -24.07
N PHE A 495 -21.70 18.25 -25.09
CA PHE A 495 -20.33 18.74 -25.08
C PHE A 495 -20.29 20.26 -24.94
N TYR A 496 -19.42 20.75 -24.08
CA TYR A 496 -19.26 22.16 -23.77
C TYR A 496 -17.80 22.58 -23.86
N SER A 497 -17.57 23.87 -24.11
CA SER A 497 -16.25 24.50 -24.18
C SER A 497 -16.19 25.69 -23.22
N MET A 498 -15.13 25.77 -22.42
CA MET A 498 -14.84 26.94 -21.58
C MET A 498 -14.29 28.13 -22.38
N LYS A 499 -13.87 27.93 -23.63
CA LYS A 499 -13.39 28.99 -24.51
C LYS A 499 -14.45 29.31 -25.54
N THR A 500 -14.80 30.59 -25.63
CA THR A 500 -15.63 31.12 -26.72
C THR A 500 -14.81 32.17 -27.46
N GLY A 501 -14.87 32.18 -28.79
CA GLY A 501 -14.11 33.09 -29.67
C GLY A 501 -14.56 34.55 -29.65
N GLY A 502 -14.96 35.08 -28.48
CA GLY A 502 -15.42 36.45 -28.28
C GLY A 502 -14.86 37.09 -27.00
N ILE A 503 -15.02 38.40 -26.88
CA ILE A 503 -14.48 39.26 -25.79
C ILE A 503 -15.01 38.86 -24.40
N THR A 504 -16.11 38.11 -24.33
CA THR A 504 -16.62 37.52 -23.09
C THR A 504 -16.39 36.02 -23.08
N ALA A 505 -15.49 35.57 -22.20
CA ALA A 505 -15.19 34.18 -21.96
C ALA A 505 -16.38 33.48 -21.27
N ARG A 506 -17.40 33.15 -22.06
CA ARG A 506 -18.55 32.34 -21.64
C ARG A 506 -18.35 30.89 -22.05
N VAL A 507 -19.03 29.98 -21.37
CA VAL A 507 -19.18 28.58 -21.72
C VAL A 507 -20.10 28.50 -22.93
N SER A 508 -19.62 27.84 -23.98
CA SER A 508 -20.41 27.56 -25.18
C SER A 508 -20.71 26.07 -25.29
N LYS A 509 -21.93 25.76 -25.71
CA LYS A 509 -22.34 24.40 -26.01
C LYS A 509 -21.93 24.07 -27.45
N LEU A 510 -21.19 22.97 -27.64
CA LEU A 510 -20.70 22.54 -28.94
C LEU A 510 -21.76 21.70 -29.65
N THR A 511 -22.23 20.63 -29.02
CA THR A 511 -23.24 19.73 -29.57
C THR A 511 -23.94 18.92 -28.48
N THR A 512 -25.08 18.32 -28.83
CA THR A 512 -25.76 17.31 -28.01
C THR A 512 -26.04 16.08 -28.86
N LEU A 513 -25.51 14.95 -28.42
CA LEU A 513 -25.86 13.64 -28.92
C LEU A 513 -27.07 13.13 -28.16
N LYS A 514 -28.19 12.91 -28.86
CA LYS A 514 -29.43 12.48 -28.23
C LYS A 514 -29.54 10.95 -28.14
N ALA A 515 -30.22 10.47 -27.11
CA ALA A 515 -30.66 9.08 -26.93
C ALA A 515 -29.53 8.03 -27.06
N LYS A 516 -28.45 8.22 -26.31
CA LYS A 516 -27.28 7.33 -26.25
C LYS A 516 -27.42 6.32 -25.10
N GLN A 517 -26.81 5.13 -25.23
CA GLN A 517 -26.76 4.12 -24.16
C GLN A 517 -25.43 4.22 -23.40
N ALA A 518 -25.10 5.42 -22.90
CA ALA A 518 -23.85 5.67 -22.20
C ALA A 518 -24.12 6.16 -20.78
N ASN A 519 -23.36 5.65 -19.81
CA ASN A 519 -23.39 6.10 -18.42
C ASN A 519 -22.02 6.51 -17.88
N ALA A 520 -20.94 6.22 -18.61
CA ALA A 520 -19.58 6.59 -18.25
C ALA A 520 -18.88 7.28 -19.44
N LEU A 521 -18.00 8.22 -19.11
CA LEU A 521 -17.24 9.02 -20.07
C LEU A 521 -15.75 8.78 -19.83
N TYR A 522 -15.04 8.32 -20.86
CA TYR A 522 -13.60 8.09 -20.80
C TYR A 522 -12.90 8.89 -21.89
N TRP A 523 -12.25 9.99 -21.51
CA TRP A 523 -11.47 10.80 -22.42
C TRP A 523 -10.08 10.20 -22.65
N SER A 524 -9.59 10.32 -23.88
CA SER A 524 -8.19 10.07 -24.19
C SER A 524 -7.28 11.02 -23.40
N PRO A 525 -6.18 10.55 -22.79
CA PRO A 525 -5.18 11.41 -22.13
C PRO A 525 -4.53 12.44 -23.05
N ALA A 526 -4.60 12.24 -24.38
CA ALA A 526 -4.16 13.21 -25.39
C ALA A 526 -5.23 14.29 -25.68
N GLY A 527 -6.44 14.16 -25.15
CA GLY A 527 -7.61 14.94 -25.53
C GLY A 527 -8.22 14.48 -26.86
N ARG A 528 -9.11 15.30 -27.44
CA ARG A 528 -9.80 15.10 -28.73
C ARG A 528 -10.79 13.93 -28.78
N PHE A 529 -10.36 12.73 -28.40
CA PHE A 529 -11.16 11.51 -28.47
C PHE A 529 -11.79 11.19 -27.11
N ILE A 530 -13.02 10.69 -27.15
CA ILE A 530 -13.76 10.23 -25.98
C ILE A 530 -14.49 8.93 -26.31
N VAL A 531 -14.49 8.00 -25.36
CA VAL A 531 -15.33 6.81 -25.39
C VAL A 531 -16.54 7.05 -24.50
N LEU A 532 -17.71 7.00 -25.10
CA LEU A 532 -18.99 6.97 -24.41
C LEU A 532 -19.31 5.50 -24.14
N ALA A 533 -19.26 5.12 -22.87
CA ALA A 533 -19.40 3.72 -22.47
C ALA A 533 -20.72 3.48 -21.73
N GLY A 534 -21.41 2.43 -22.14
CA GLY A 534 -22.57 1.87 -21.47
C GLY A 534 -22.18 0.71 -20.56
N LEU A 535 -21.60 0.99 -19.40
CA LEU A 535 -21.18 -0.06 -18.46
C LEU A 535 -22.37 -0.62 -17.66
N LYS A 536 -22.21 -1.84 -17.12
CA LYS A 536 -23.21 -2.51 -16.27
C LYS A 536 -24.57 -2.65 -16.98
N GLY A 537 -25.56 -1.83 -16.61
CA GLY A 537 -26.94 -1.93 -17.10
C GLY A 537 -27.15 -1.63 -18.60
N PHE A 538 -26.11 -1.18 -19.31
CA PHE A 538 -26.14 -0.91 -20.76
C PHE A 538 -25.34 -1.96 -21.58
N ASN A 539 -24.98 -3.09 -20.96
CA ASN A 539 -24.38 -4.27 -21.60
C ASN A 539 -23.04 -4.02 -22.34
N GLY A 540 -22.32 -2.96 -22.04
CA GLY A 540 -20.97 -2.70 -22.57
C GLY A 540 -20.94 -2.17 -24.00
N GLN A 541 -21.95 -1.38 -24.39
CA GLN A 541 -21.91 -0.64 -25.65
C GLN A 541 -20.86 0.47 -25.58
N LEU A 542 -20.02 0.59 -26.60
CA LEU A 542 -18.93 1.56 -26.68
C LEU A 542 -19.12 2.42 -27.92
N GLU A 543 -19.08 3.75 -27.75
CA GLU A 543 -19.11 4.69 -28.87
C GLU A 543 -17.84 5.55 -28.84
N PHE A 544 -17.03 5.43 -29.88
CA PHE A 544 -15.80 6.21 -30.06
C PHE A 544 -16.16 7.50 -30.79
N TYR A 545 -16.01 8.62 -30.11
CA TYR A 545 -16.44 9.93 -30.58
C TYR A 545 -15.27 10.91 -30.66
N ASN A 546 -15.21 11.64 -31.76
CA ASN A 546 -14.21 12.67 -32.01
C ASN A 546 -14.82 14.05 -31.78
N VAL A 547 -14.32 14.76 -30.76
CA VAL A 547 -14.90 16.04 -30.33
C VAL A 547 -14.45 17.22 -31.18
N ASP A 548 -13.33 17.10 -31.92
CA ASP A 548 -12.89 18.14 -32.87
C ASP A 548 -13.79 18.18 -34.10
N ASP A 549 -14.04 17.00 -34.67
CA ASP A 549 -14.81 16.84 -35.90
C ASP A 549 -16.33 16.67 -35.62
N LEU A 550 -16.70 16.52 -34.34
CA LEU A 550 -18.06 16.29 -33.85
C LEU A 550 -18.76 15.09 -34.52
N GLU A 551 -18.00 14.02 -34.73
CA GLU A 551 -18.47 12.81 -35.40
C GLU A 551 -18.22 11.54 -34.57
N THR A 552 -19.13 10.58 -34.71
CA THR A 552 -18.93 9.23 -34.21
C THR A 552 -18.03 8.48 -35.18
N MET A 553 -16.85 8.11 -34.74
CA MET A 553 -15.87 7.39 -35.56
C MET A 553 -16.25 5.92 -35.73
N ALA A 554 -16.60 5.28 -34.63
CA ALA A 554 -16.92 3.87 -34.58
C ALA A 554 -17.79 3.54 -33.38
N THR A 555 -18.55 2.46 -33.50
CA THR A 555 -19.26 1.84 -32.39
C THR A 555 -18.73 0.43 -32.20
N GLY A 556 -18.41 0.09 -30.97
CA GLY A 556 -17.99 -1.24 -30.55
C GLY A 556 -18.95 -1.79 -29.49
N GLU A 557 -18.86 -3.10 -29.28
CA GLU A 557 -19.57 -3.77 -28.21
C GLU A 557 -18.60 -4.71 -27.51
N HIS A 558 -18.56 -4.63 -26.20
CA HIS A 558 -17.88 -5.59 -25.35
C HIS A 558 -18.87 -6.03 -24.28
N PHE A 559 -19.52 -7.16 -24.52
CA PHE A 559 -20.61 -7.63 -23.67
C PHE A 559 -20.17 -7.76 -22.21
N MET A 560 -20.97 -7.24 -21.28
CA MET A 560 -20.68 -7.24 -19.83
C MET A 560 -19.40 -6.51 -19.42
N CYS A 561 -18.86 -5.61 -20.25
CA CYS A 561 -17.69 -4.79 -19.91
C CYS A 561 -17.86 -4.15 -18.53
N THR A 562 -16.89 -4.39 -17.64
CA THR A 562 -16.87 -3.84 -16.29
C THR A 562 -16.00 -2.60 -16.23
N ASP A 563 -14.83 -2.66 -16.87
CA ASP A 563 -13.76 -1.67 -16.73
C ASP A 563 -13.23 -1.23 -18.09
N ILE A 564 -12.91 0.05 -18.20
CA ILE A 564 -12.35 0.68 -19.39
C ILE A 564 -11.20 1.58 -18.95
N GLU A 565 -10.06 1.43 -19.60
CA GLU A 565 -8.88 2.22 -19.32
C GLU A 565 -8.20 2.65 -20.62
N TRP A 566 -7.78 3.90 -20.68
CA TRP A 566 -6.99 4.42 -21.79
C TRP A 566 -5.51 4.20 -21.53
N ASP A 567 -4.76 3.93 -22.57
CA ASP A 567 -3.31 3.97 -22.46
C ASP A 567 -2.84 5.43 -22.17
N PRO A 568 -1.70 5.61 -21.46
CA PRO A 568 -1.20 6.95 -21.15
C PRO A 568 -0.91 7.82 -22.37
N THR A 569 -0.68 7.21 -23.55
CA THR A 569 -0.43 7.94 -24.80
C THR A 569 -1.71 8.36 -25.52
N GLY A 570 -2.85 7.78 -25.18
CA GLY A 570 -4.15 8.05 -25.81
C GLY A 570 -4.38 7.38 -27.17
N ARG A 571 -3.55 6.40 -27.54
CA ARG A 571 -3.63 5.64 -28.81
C ARG A 571 -4.51 4.39 -28.69
N TYR A 572 -4.66 3.83 -27.50
CA TYR A 572 -5.31 2.55 -27.27
C TYR A 572 -6.28 2.61 -26.09
N VAL A 573 -7.31 1.78 -26.15
CA VAL A 573 -8.29 1.61 -25.09
C VAL A 573 -8.35 0.14 -24.74
N ALA A 574 -8.11 -0.20 -23.48
CA ALA A 574 -8.34 -1.52 -22.94
C ALA A 574 -9.75 -1.57 -22.33
N THR A 575 -10.50 -2.61 -22.65
CA THR A 575 -11.78 -2.91 -22.02
C THR A 575 -11.74 -4.32 -21.46
N ALA A 576 -12.18 -4.51 -20.22
CA ALA A 576 -12.11 -5.79 -19.53
C ALA A 576 -13.46 -6.24 -18.98
N VAL A 577 -13.61 -7.55 -18.92
CA VAL A 577 -14.67 -8.24 -18.17
C VAL A 577 -13.98 -9.01 -17.06
N THR A 578 -14.25 -8.58 -15.83
CA THR A 578 -13.73 -9.22 -14.63
C THR A 578 -14.56 -10.42 -14.22
N SER A 579 -13.96 -11.34 -13.48
CA SER A 579 -14.53 -12.62 -13.03
C SER A 579 -15.71 -12.49 -12.07
N VAL A 580 -16.17 -11.27 -11.79
CA VAL A 580 -17.47 -11.02 -11.18
C VAL A 580 -18.59 -11.55 -12.08
N HIS A 581 -18.34 -11.62 -13.39
CA HIS A 581 -19.20 -12.27 -14.36
C HIS A 581 -18.68 -13.68 -14.72
N GLU A 582 -19.59 -14.63 -14.92
CA GLU A 582 -19.26 -16.02 -15.23
C GLU A 582 -18.90 -16.24 -16.72
N MET A 583 -19.20 -15.27 -17.59
CA MET A 583 -19.05 -15.37 -19.05
C MET A 583 -18.20 -14.25 -19.61
N GLU A 584 -17.50 -14.51 -20.73
CA GLU A 584 -16.67 -13.53 -21.47
C GLU A 584 -15.49 -12.93 -20.69
N ASN A 585 -14.99 -13.62 -19.66
CA ASN A 585 -13.83 -13.17 -18.90
C ASN A 585 -12.60 -12.98 -19.79
N GLY A 586 -11.99 -11.80 -19.69
CA GLY A 586 -10.84 -11.41 -20.50
C GLY A 586 -10.82 -9.92 -20.81
N PHE A 587 -9.99 -9.57 -21.80
CA PHE A 587 -9.81 -8.19 -22.22
C PHE A 587 -9.76 -8.04 -23.74
N HIS A 588 -10.21 -6.88 -24.19
CA HIS A 588 -10.17 -6.42 -25.57
C HIS A 588 -9.36 -5.14 -25.64
N ILE A 589 -8.43 -5.08 -26.61
CA ILE A 589 -7.66 -3.87 -26.91
C ILE A 589 -8.18 -3.25 -28.19
N TRP A 590 -8.59 -2.00 -28.09
CA TRP A 590 -9.11 -1.18 -29.18
C TRP A 590 -8.09 -0.10 -29.52
N SER A 591 -8.05 0.31 -30.79
CA SER A 591 -7.37 1.54 -31.19
C SER A 591 -8.28 2.74 -30.87
N PHE A 592 -7.69 3.95 -30.77
CA PHE A 592 -8.42 5.20 -30.51
C PHE A 592 -9.56 5.49 -31.50
N ASN A 593 -9.50 4.92 -32.72
CA ASN A 593 -10.53 5.04 -33.75
C ASN A 593 -11.65 3.99 -33.63
N GLY A 594 -11.64 3.18 -32.58
CA GLY A 594 -12.61 2.12 -32.32
C GLY A 594 -12.41 0.82 -33.10
N LYS A 595 -11.28 0.65 -33.79
CA LYS A 595 -10.91 -0.64 -34.38
C LYS A 595 -10.47 -1.62 -33.28
N LEU A 596 -11.15 -2.76 -33.17
CA LEU A 596 -10.67 -3.86 -32.32
C LEU A 596 -9.35 -4.39 -32.90
N LEU A 597 -8.31 -4.40 -32.06
CA LEU A 597 -7.02 -4.99 -32.42
C LEU A 597 -7.08 -6.49 -32.12
N TYR A 598 -7.10 -6.86 -30.85
CA TYR A 598 -7.17 -8.25 -30.42
C TYR A 598 -8.00 -8.39 -29.16
N ARG A 599 -8.46 -9.62 -28.95
CA ARG A 599 -9.18 -10.06 -27.76
C ARG A 599 -8.55 -11.31 -27.21
N ILE A 600 -8.40 -11.39 -25.90
CA ILE A 600 -7.81 -12.53 -25.24
C ILE A 600 -8.74 -12.96 -24.12
N PRO A 601 -9.41 -14.12 -24.26
CA PRO A 601 -10.16 -14.69 -23.16
C PRO A 601 -9.19 -15.21 -22.11
N LYS A 602 -9.49 -14.95 -20.85
CA LYS A 602 -8.74 -15.44 -19.69
C LYS A 602 -9.72 -15.83 -18.60
N ASP A 603 -9.68 -17.08 -18.18
CA ASP A 603 -10.49 -17.53 -17.05
C ASP A 603 -10.03 -16.88 -15.75
N HIS A 604 -10.97 -16.61 -14.85
CA HIS A 604 -10.72 -15.94 -13.57
C HIS A 604 -9.94 -14.61 -13.71
N PHE A 605 -10.31 -13.80 -14.71
CA PHE A 605 -9.70 -12.50 -14.96
C PHE A 605 -10.06 -11.48 -13.87
N PHE A 606 -9.08 -10.94 -13.16
CA PHE A 606 -9.35 -10.00 -12.06
C PHE A 606 -9.17 -8.53 -12.44
N GLN A 607 -8.14 -8.21 -13.23
CA GLN A 607 -7.82 -6.82 -13.57
C GLN A 607 -6.89 -6.73 -14.79
N VAL A 608 -7.04 -5.64 -15.55
CA VAL A 608 -6.05 -5.08 -16.48
C VAL A 608 -5.68 -3.69 -15.95
N PHE A 609 -4.41 -3.32 -16.05
CA PHE A 609 -3.93 -1.96 -15.74
C PHE A 609 -2.74 -1.60 -16.63
#